data_AF-A0A7Y7IYW7-F1
#
_entry.id   AF-A0A7Y7IYW7-F1
#
_cell.length_a   1.000
_cell.length_b   1.000
_cell.length_c   1.000
_cell.angle_alpha   90.00
_cell.angle_beta   90.00
_cell.angle_gamma   90.00
#
_symmetry.space_group_name_H-M   'P 1'
#
loop_
_entity.id
_entity.type
_entity.pdbx_description
1 polymer ?
#
loop_
_entity_poly.entity_id
_entity_poly.type
_entity_poly.pdbx_seq_one_letter_code
_entity_poly.pdbx_strand_id
1 'polypeptide(L)' 'MSALSFDPASVTLPWGHFIGGELIGGAGVLPVHAPSDGRLLGALPEADAFMVDRAVRLAR' A
#
# COMPACT_ATOMS: atom_id res chain seq x y z
N MET A 1 -33.23 7.07 3.99
CA MET A 1 -31.87 6.49 3.95
C MET A 1 -30.96 7.52 3.31
N SER A 2 -30.21 8.29 4.12
CA SER A 2 -29.23 9.22 3.57
C SER A 2 -28.07 8.43 2.99
N ALA A 3 -27.85 8.55 1.68
CA ALA A 3 -26.61 8.06 1.08
C ALA A 3 -25.45 8.81 1.73
N LEU A 4 -24.42 8.09 2.16
CA LEU A 4 -23.16 8.71 2.59
C LEU A 4 -22.61 9.48 1.38
N SER A 5 -22.18 10.73 1.57
CA SER A 5 -21.60 11.57 0.51
C SER A 5 -20.22 11.07 0.03
N PHE A 6 -19.73 9.99 0.63
CA PHE A 6 -18.43 9.40 0.38
C PHE A 6 -18.61 7.94 -0.02
N ASP A 7 -18.02 7.57 -1.15
CA ASP A 7 -17.88 6.19 -1.60
C ASP A 7 -16.45 5.69 -1.32
N PRO A 8 -16.24 4.82 -0.31
CA PRO A 8 -14.92 4.26 -0.02
C PRO A 8 -14.32 3.46 -1.19
N ALA A 9 -15.14 2.92 -2.09
CA ALA A 9 -14.67 2.19 -3.25
C ALA A 9 -14.02 3.10 -4.30
N SER A 10 -14.29 4.41 -4.25
CA SER A 10 -13.69 5.40 -5.15
C SER A 10 -12.27 5.83 -4.76
N VAL A 11 -11.78 5.43 -3.58
CA VAL A 11 -10.46 5.84 -3.09
C VAL A 11 -9.36 5.01 -3.75
N THR A 12 -8.48 5.69 -4.49
CA THR A 12 -7.21 5.12 -4.92
C THR A 12 -6.22 5.11 -3.77
N LEU A 13 -5.78 3.93 -3.35
CA LEU A 13 -4.76 3.78 -2.32
C LEU A 13 -3.35 3.87 -2.94
N PRO A 14 -2.38 4.52 -2.27
CA PRO A 14 -0.99 4.45 -2.68
C PRO A 14 -0.43 3.05 -2.43
N TRP A 15 0.17 2.45 -3.45
CA TRP A 15 0.78 1.12 -3.38
C TRP A 15 2.30 1.24 -3.52
N GLY A 16 3.04 0.93 -2.46
CA GLY A 16 4.49 1.04 -2.48
C GLY A 16 5.11 1.03 -1.08
N HIS A 17 6.44 1.02 -1.05
CA HIS A 17 7.21 1.24 0.17
C HIS A 17 7.39 2.74 0.39
N PHE A 18 7.17 3.21 1.61
CA PHE A 18 7.47 4.60 1.96
C PHE A 18 8.82 4.66 2.69
N ILE A 19 9.87 5.12 2.01
CA ILE A 19 11.25 5.09 2.51
C ILE A 19 11.91 6.45 2.26
N GLY A 20 12.43 7.08 3.31
CA GLY A 20 13.17 8.34 3.20
C GLY A 20 12.34 9.51 2.68
N GLY A 21 11.02 9.50 2.87
CA GLY A 21 10.11 10.53 2.36
C GLY A 21 9.57 10.28 0.95
N GLU A 22 9.95 9.17 0.31
CA GLU A 22 9.50 8.82 -1.04
C GLU A 22 8.58 7.58 -1.03
N LEU A 23 7.54 7.61 -1.87
CA LEU A 23 6.74 6.44 -2.19
C LEU A 23 7.39 5.71 -3.39
N ILE A 24 7.90 4.51 -3.14
CA ILE A 24 8.59 3.69 -4.12
C ILE A 24 7.67 2.55 -4.52
N GLY A 25 7.25 2.54 -5.79
CA GLY A 25 6.43 1.49 -6.36
C GLY A 25 7.20 0.20 -6.65
N GLY A 26 6.47 -0.84 -7.04
CA GLY A 26 7.02 -2.14 -7.44
C GLY A 26 5.92 -3.05 -7.95
N ALA A 27 6.28 -4.25 -8.40
CA ALA A 27 5.29 -5.26 -8.79
C ALA A 27 4.48 -5.69 -7.56
N GLY A 28 3.16 -5.49 -7.58
CA GLY A 28 2.28 -5.90 -6.49
C GLY A 28 2.10 -7.41 -6.47
N VAL A 29 2.71 -8.09 -5.48
CA VAL A 29 2.65 -9.56 -5.33
C VAL A 29 1.97 -10.00 -4.04
N LEU A 30 1.75 -9.06 -3.10
CA LEU A 30 1.11 -9.32 -1.81
C LEU A 30 -0.34 -8.80 -1.84
N PRO A 31 -1.34 -9.66 -2.08
CA PRO A 31 -2.74 -9.22 -2.16
C PRO A 31 -3.26 -8.75 -0.80
N VAL A 32 -3.92 -7.60 -0.79
CA VAL A 32 -4.53 -7.00 0.41
C VAL A 32 -6.04 -7.07 0.28
N HIS A 33 -6.69 -7.68 1.28
CA HIS A 33 -8.14 -7.80 1.34
C HIS A 33 -8.73 -6.94 2.45
N ALA A 34 -9.90 -6.36 2.21
CA ALA A 34 -10.64 -5.60 3.21
C ALA A 34 -11.10 -6.53 4.35
N PRO A 35 -10.81 -6.22 5.63
CA PRO A 35 -11.18 -7.09 6.74
C PRO A 35 -12.70 -7.24 6.94
N SER A 36 -13.49 -6.27 6.48
CA SER A 36 -14.94 -6.23 6.68
C SER A 36 -15.71 -7.21 5.80
N ASP A 37 -15.26 -7.42 4.57
CA ASP A 37 -16.02 -8.11 3.52
C ASP A 37 -15.16 -9.01 2.61
N GLY A 38 -13.85 -9.06 2.83
CA GLY A 38 -12.92 -9.87 2.07
C GLY A 38 -12.65 -9.38 0.64
N ARG A 39 -13.09 -8.18 0.25
CA ARG A 39 -12.84 -7.65 -1.10
C ARG A 39 -11.35 -7.40 -1.33
N LEU A 40 -10.83 -7.77 -2.51
CA LEU A 40 -9.47 -7.41 -2.93
C LEU A 40 -9.37 -5.89 -3.11
N LEU A 41 -8.49 -5.26 -2.32
CA LEU A 41 -8.21 -3.82 -2.39
C LEU A 41 -7.11 -3.51 -3.40
N GLY A 42 -6.14 -4.41 -3.53
CA GLY A 42 -4.98 -4.26 -4.40
C GLY A 42 -3.85 -5.21 -3.99
N ALA A 43 -2.65 -4.96 -4.49
CA ALA A 43 -1.47 -5.74 -4.13
C ALA A 43 -0.28 -4.83 -3.80
N LEU A 44 0.38 -5.11 -2.68
CA LEU A 44 1.61 -4.43 -2.27
C LEU A 44 2.83 -5.08 -2.90
N PRO A 45 3.89 -4.32 -3.19
CA PRO A 45 5.18 -4.90 -3.53
C PRO A 45 5.82 -5.58 -2.32
N GLU A 46 6.58 -6.63 -2.58
CA GLU A 46 7.46 -7.27 -1.60
C GLU A 46 8.86 -6.63 -1.69
N ALA A 47 9.39 -6.20 -0.54
CA ALA A 47 10.71 -5.59 -0.48
C ALA A 47 11.81 -6.67 -0.48
N ASP A 48 12.79 -6.53 -1.37
CA ASP A 48 14.01 -7.34 -1.31
C ASP A 48 15.00 -6.82 -0.24
N ALA A 49 16.10 -7.56 -0.04
CA ALA A 49 17.13 -7.21 0.92
C ALA A 49 17.77 -5.82 0.64
N PHE A 50 17.86 -5.41 -0.63
CA PHE A 50 18.42 -4.12 -1.00
C PHE A 50 17.49 -2.96 -0.59
N MET A 51 16.18 -3.12 -0.82
CA MET A 51 15.17 -2.15 -0.42
C MET A 51 15.15 -1.98 1.11
N VAL A 52 15.26 -3.08 1.86
CA VAL A 52 15.34 -3.05 3.33
C VAL A 52 16.62 -2.35 3.81
N ASP A 53 17.78 -2.65 3.21
CA ASP A 53 19.04 -1.97 3.55
C ASP A 53 18.96 -0.44 3.30
N ARG A 54 18.37 -0.02 2.17
CA ARG A 54 18.12 1.40 1.88
C ARG A 54 17.28 2.04 3.00
N ALA A 55 16.20 1.39 3.43
CA ALA A 55 15.34 1.90 4.50
C ALA A 55 16.11 2.06 5.82
N VAL A 56 16.91 1.06 6.19
CA VAL A 56 17.73 1.10 7.42
C VAL A 56 18.74 2.24 7.36
N ARG A 57 19.40 2.48 6.23
CA ARG A 57 20.39 3.56 6.09
C ARG A 57 19.77 4.96 6.24
N LEU A 58 18.55 5.15 5.77
CA LEU A 58 17.85 6.45 5.80
C LEU A 58 17.14 6.74 7.14
N ALA A 59 16.97 5.74 8.00
CA ALA A 59 16.33 5.87 9.31
C ALA A 59 17.30 6.21 10.46
N ARG A 60 18.60 6.29 10.18
CA ARG A 60 19.66 6.64 11.15
C ARG A 60 19.76 8.15 11.32
#